data_AF-A0A9D8MR37-F1
#
_entry.id   AF-A0A9D8MR37-F1
#
_cell.length_a   1.000
_cell.length_b   1.000
_cell.length_c   1.000
_cell.angle_alpha   90.00
_cell.angle_beta   90.00
_cell.angle_gamma   90.00
#
_symmetry.space_group_name_H-M   'P 1'
#
loop_
_entity.id
_entity.type
_entity.pdbx_description
1 polymer ?
#
loop_
_entity_poly.entity_id
_entity_poly.type
_entity_poly.pdbx_seq_one_letter_code
_entity_poly.pdbx_strand_id
1 'polypeptide(L)'
;AWTPWSQIVDLVVNGDYRGTYTLADAVTIDKNRIDITEMGEWDIDEETITGGYFVEVDNNAGREPYWFDSSHGNPISVHEPDEDVMQPQQFQYIRNTWNQMEDIVFGASYTDSEKGMRSVLDMESFLRYFLASEFNGNTDMLCQDFLYKERGDDHFYTGPVWDAELALENDETTYPANKRMDWTYKVRDTGNWTQFVGRVLSDPSVFANLQEMWAKLRKKGNFEADGVAADVDSLRNEVRASATLNFIRWPYLTQYISLNPQIPGSWEKEVDRVRDYVYNRVAWMDEMLSYGTIRQEDGIYQIASALDLCVFSQMVNEGGKTDAKAVLVTNIDMQDFNDEFQPIGTTKNLFAGNFDGKGHTIRNLHINGGDAVGLFGYLGFCTLSNIVFDETCSAEGNTNVGMLAGCARNGTVTISGIENHGTVTATEGSAGALIGLGRVLATVNITNCSNTGNITAQTNAAALAGPSAGKMSVANCFNVGTITGATEGKEFAFANKSLSIDNCWDYSSL
;
A
#
# COMPACT_ATOMS: atom_id res chain seq x y z
N ALA A 1 -4.86 -12.56 6.96
CA ALA A 1 -5.20 -13.34 8.16
C ALA A 1 -6.71 -13.41 8.34
N TRP A 2 -7.18 -14.50 8.92
CA TRP A 2 -8.52 -14.65 9.48
C TRP A 2 -8.74 -13.66 10.64
N THR A 3 -9.99 -13.31 10.94
CA THR A 3 -10.38 -12.55 12.15
C THR A 3 -11.44 -13.37 12.88
N PRO A 4 -11.28 -13.62 14.20
CA PRO A 4 -12.25 -14.35 15.00
C PRO A 4 -13.64 -13.80 14.83
N TRP A 5 -14.56 -14.68 14.46
CA TRP A 5 -15.97 -14.33 14.48
C TRP A 5 -16.41 -14.15 15.92
N SER A 6 -17.23 -13.14 16.18
CA SER A 6 -17.82 -12.95 17.50
C SER A 6 -19.25 -12.42 17.44
N GLN A 7 -20.02 -12.71 18.49
CA GLN A 7 -21.38 -12.23 18.67
C GLN A 7 -21.67 -11.96 20.14
N ILE A 8 -22.45 -10.92 20.41
CA ILE A 8 -22.95 -10.62 21.75
C ILE A 8 -24.07 -11.61 22.14
N VAL A 9 -23.97 -12.19 23.32
CA VAL A 9 -24.91 -13.18 23.85
C VAL A 9 -25.29 -12.89 25.31
N ASP A 10 -26.52 -13.23 25.68
CA ASP A 10 -26.99 -13.19 27.08
C ASP A 10 -26.86 -14.58 27.71
N LEU A 11 -26.02 -14.71 28.74
CA LEU A 11 -25.76 -15.98 29.40
C LEU A 11 -26.78 -16.22 30.52
N VAL A 12 -27.47 -17.36 30.47
CA VAL A 12 -28.38 -17.83 31.52
C VAL A 12 -27.97 -19.22 31.99
N VAL A 13 -27.71 -19.37 33.29
CA VAL A 13 -27.32 -20.64 33.90
C VAL A 13 -28.32 -21.02 34.97
N ASN A 14 -29.00 -22.17 34.82
CA ASN A 14 -30.04 -22.66 35.72
C ASN A 14 -31.18 -21.66 35.96
N GLY A 15 -31.54 -20.89 34.93
CA GLY A 15 -32.57 -19.85 35.01
C GLY A 15 -32.11 -18.51 35.61
N ASP A 16 -30.84 -18.39 36.03
CA ASP A 16 -30.24 -17.13 36.52
C ASP A 16 -29.46 -16.42 35.41
N TYR A 17 -29.79 -15.16 35.16
CA TYR A 17 -29.09 -14.31 34.20
C TYR A 17 -27.71 -13.91 34.75
N ARG A 18 -26.66 -14.21 33.98
CA ARG A 18 -25.26 -14.01 34.34
C ARG A 18 -24.64 -12.75 33.72
N GLY A 19 -25.31 -12.12 32.77
CA GLY A 19 -24.81 -10.92 32.08
C GLY A 19 -24.75 -11.12 30.57
N THR A 20 -24.33 -10.05 29.92
CA THR A 20 -24.03 -10.03 28.48
C THR A 20 -22.54 -10.32 28.27
N TYR A 21 -22.23 -11.20 27.33
CA TYR A 21 -20.88 -11.67 27.00
C TYR A 21 -20.65 -11.57 25.50
N THR A 22 -19.38 -11.57 25.09
CA THR A 22 -18.99 -11.82 23.70
C THR A 22 -18.66 -13.30 23.56
N LEU A 23 -19.42 -14.02 22.74
CA LEU A 23 -19.06 -15.36 22.28
C LEU A 23 -18.18 -15.21 21.05
N ALA A 24 -16.96 -15.73 21.09
CA ALA A 24 -16.00 -15.62 20.00
C ALA A 24 -15.42 -16.98 19.64
N ASP A 25 -14.93 -17.10 18.41
CA ASP A 25 -14.07 -18.20 18.01
C ASP A 25 -12.78 -18.20 18.86
N ALA A 26 -12.31 -19.40 19.19
CA ALA A 26 -10.97 -19.56 19.76
C ALA A 26 -9.92 -19.36 18.67
N VAL A 27 -8.82 -18.70 19.01
CA VAL A 27 -7.67 -18.53 18.13
C VAL A 27 -6.87 -19.83 18.11
N THR A 28 -7.14 -20.68 17.12
CA THR A 28 -6.53 -22.02 17.00
C THR A 28 -6.22 -22.32 15.54
N ILE A 29 -5.30 -23.28 15.32
CA ILE A 29 -5.08 -23.86 14.00
C ILE A 29 -6.35 -24.61 13.56
N ASP A 30 -6.89 -24.24 12.41
CA ASP A 30 -7.99 -24.93 11.70
C ASP A 30 -8.09 -24.34 10.30
N LYS A 31 -8.52 -25.14 9.33
CA LYS A 31 -8.70 -24.72 7.93
C LYS A 31 -9.63 -23.51 7.72
N ASN A 32 -10.49 -23.18 8.68
CA ASN A 32 -11.38 -22.00 8.62
C ASN A 32 -10.95 -20.89 9.59
N ARG A 33 -9.77 -21.01 10.21
CA ARG A 33 -9.19 -20.08 11.18
C ARG A 33 -7.75 -19.73 10.78
N ILE A 34 -6.77 -20.12 11.59
CA ILE A 34 -5.35 -20.09 11.22
C ILE A 34 -5.10 -21.34 10.37
N ASP A 35 -5.19 -21.18 9.06
CA ASP A 35 -5.03 -22.26 8.08
C ASP A 35 -3.53 -22.50 7.82
N ILE A 36 -2.89 -23.20 8.77
CA ILE A 36 -1.53 -23.69 8.65
C ILE A 36 -1.45 -25.20 8.89
N THR A 37 -0.37 -25.82 8.44
CA THR A 37 -0.07 -27.23 8.70
C THR A 37 0.18 -27.45 10.19
N GLU A 38 -0.74 -28.12 10.89
CA GLU A 38 -0.56 -28.52 12.29
C GLU A 38 0.60 -29.53 12.45
N MET A 39 1.43 -29.35 13.46
CA MET A 39 2.60 -30.21 13.71
C MET A 39 2.27 -31.42 14.57
N GLY A 40 2.93 -32.55 14.31
CA GLY A 40 3.00 -33.68 15.22
C GLY A 40 4.32 -33.76 15.99
N GLU A 41 4.36 -34.62 17.02
CA GLU A 41 5.55 -34.87 17.85
C GLU A 41 6.79 -35.30 17.02
N TRP A 42 6.57 -35.93 15.87
CA TRP A 42 7.63 -36.47 15.02
C TRP A 42 8.05 -35.54 13.88
N ASP A 43 7.46 -34.35 13.77
CA ASP A 43 7.83 -33.35 12.78
C ASP A 43 9.11 -32.61 13.22
N ILE A 44 10.24 -33.33 13.18
CA ILE A 44 11.55 -32.89 13.69
C ILE A 44 12.67 -33.03 12.66
N ASP A 45 12.36 -33.50 11.44
CA ASP A 45 13.34 -33.55 10.34
C ASP A 45 13.41 -32.22 9.58
N GLU A 46 14.38 -32.10 8.68
CA GLU A 46 14.70 -30.86 7.98
C GLU A 46 13.54 -30.26 7.17
N GLU A 47 12.55 -31.06 6.75
CA GLU A 47 11.41 -30.61 5.96
C GLU A 47 10.21 -30.29 6.86
N THR A 48 9.87 -31.22 7.75
CA THR A 48 8.65 -31.15 8.56
C THR A 48 8.72 -30.13 9.69
N ILE A 49 9.93 -29.86 10.22
CA ILE A 49 10.13 -28.90 11.30
C ILE A 49 9.89 -27.45 10.87
N THR A 50 9.73 -27.20 9.56
CA THR A 50 9.83 -25.85 9.01
C THR A 50 8.64 -24.94 9.27
N GLY A 51 7.49 -25.47 9.70
CA GLY A 51 6.30 -24.67 9.98
C GLY A 51 5.18 -25.48 10.64
N GLY A 52 4.08 -24.78 10.93
CA GLY A 52 3.05 -25.18 11.86
C GLY A 52 3.17 -24.52 13.24
N TYR A 53 3.88 -23.39 13.31
CA TYR A 53 4.06 -22.65 14.56
C TYR A 53 3.06 -21.52 14.67
N PHE A 54 2.50 -21.37 15.86
CA PHE A 54 1.71 -20.22 16.27
C PHE A 54 2.37 -19.60 17.50
N VAL A 55 2.75 -18.34 17.38
CA VAL A 55 3.56 -17.62 18.38
C VAL A 55 2.93 -16.27 18.68
N GLU A 56 3.31 -15.71 19.82
CA GLU A 56 2.81 -14.42 20.26
C GLU A 56 3.95 -13.57 20.81
N VAL A 57 4.02 -12.30 20.41
CA VAL A 57 4.79 -11.30 21.13
C VAL A 57 3.99 -10.92 22.38
N ASP A 58 4.44 -11.42 23.52
CA ASP A 58 3.64 -11.50 24.74
C ASP A 58 4.41 -10.95 25.94
N ASN A 59 3.96 -9.83 26.49
CA ASN A 59 4.56 -9.26 27.70
C ASN A 59 4.37 -10.14 28.96
N ASN A 60 3.52 -11.16 28.89
CA ASN A 60 3.30 -12.16 29.91
C ASN A 60 3.90 -13.53 29.54
N ALA A 61 4.80 -13.61 28.55
CA ALA A 61 5.27 -14.89 28.01
C ALA A 61 5.81 -15.87 29.05
N GLY A 62 6.35 -15.35 30.16
CA GLY A 62 6.78 -16.17 31.30
C GLY A 62 5.70 -17.00 31.99
N ARG A 63 4.42 -16.87 31.60
CA ARG A 63 3.30 -17.69 32.08
C ARG A 63 3.07 -18.93 31.20
N GLU A 64 3.56 -18.92 29.98
CA GLU A 64 3.41 -20.02 29.04
C GLU A 64 4.44 -21.13 29.30
N PRO A 65 4.13 -22.40 28.99
CA PRO A 65 5.05 -23.52 29.19
C PRO A 65 6.27 -23.41 28.27
N TYR A 66 6.08 -22.88 27.06
CA TYR A 66 7.13 -22.66 26.07
C TYR A 66 7.20 -21.19 25.68
N TRP A 67 8.29 -20.54 26.05
CA TRP A 67 8.55 -19.14 25.71
C TRP A 67 10.06 -18.85 25.68
N PHE A 68 10.46 -17.79 24.99
CA PHE A 68 11.85 -17.32 24.95
C PHE A 68 11.94 -15.80 24.81
N ASP A 69 13.02 -15.23 25.34
CA ASP A 69 13.47 -13.91 24.91
C ASP A 69 14.21 -14.05 23.57
N SER A 70 13.77 -13.26 22.60
CA SER A 70 14.45 -13.15 21.31
C SER A 70 15.82 -12.48 21.46
N SER A 71 16.65 -12.59 20.42
CA SER A 71 17.97 -11.95 20.37
C SER A 71 17.90 -10.42 20.43
N HIS A 72 16.75 -9.83 20.08
CA HIS A 72 16.48 -8.39 20.21
C HIS A 72 15.60 -8.04 21.43
N GLY A 73 15.41 -8.99 22.34
CA GLY A 73 14.78 -8.78 23.64
C GLY A 73 13.25 -8.65 23.59
N ASN A 74 12.60 -9.29 22.62
CA ASN A 74 11.15 -9.45 22.59
C ASN A 74 10.76 -10.76 23.29
N PRO A 75 9.82 -10.74 24.25
CA PRO A 75 9.32 -11.95 24.89
C PRO A 75 8.32 -12.66 23.97
N ILE A 76 8.61 -13.91 23.59
CA ILE A 76 7.82 -14.69 22.65
C ILE A 76 7.25 -15.92 23.32
N SER A 77 5.93 -16.06 23.30
CA SER A 77 5.19 -17.27 23.67
C SER A 77 5.02 -18.18 22.45
N VAL A 78 5.07 -19.49 22.66
CA VAL A 78 4.81 -20.50 21.63
C VAL A 78 3.55 -21.27 22.00
N HIS A 79 2.49 -21.03 21.23
CA HIS A 79 1.18 -21.65 21.43
C HIS A 79 1.05 -22.97 20.67
N GLU A 80 1.63 -23.03 19.46
CA GLU A 80 1.66 -24.25 18.66
C GLU A 80 3.08 -24.57 18.17
N PRO A 81 3.52 -25.84 18.21
CA PRO A 81 2.82 -27.00 18.77
C PRO A 81 2.50 -26.85 20.28
N ASP A 82 1.38 -27.40 20.72
CA ASP A 82 1.00 -27.37 22.13
C ASP A 82 2.02 -28.08 23.05
N GLU A 83 1.85 -27.94 24.37
CA GLU A 83 2.81 -28.45 25.35
C GLU A 83 2.97 -29.97 25.37
N ASP A 84 1.95 -30.70 24.93
CA ASP A 84 1.92 -32.16 24.89
C ASP A 84 2.58 -32.70 23.60
N VAL A 85 2.63 -31.90 22.54
CA VAL A 85 3.27 -32.22 21.25
C VAL A 85 4.73 -31.74 21.18
N MET A 86 5.01 -30.57 21.75
CA MET A 86 6.27 -29.84 21.58
C MET A 86 7.52 -30.67 21.88
N GLN A 87 8.44 -30.71 20.91
CA GLN A 87 9.78 -31.30 21.06
C GLN A 87 10.89 -30.24 21.20
N PRO A 88 12.02 -30.57 21.87
CA PRO A 88 13.15 -29.65 22.02
C PRO A 88 13.68 -29.09 20.69
N GLN A 89 13.67 -29.91 19.63
CA GLN A 89 14.10 -29.52 18.29
C GLN A 89 13.15 -28.48 17.68
N GLN A 90 11.83 -28.67 17.79
CA GLN A 90 10.81 -27.74 17.30
C GLN A 90 10.93 -26.39 18.01
N PHE A 91 11.04 -26.41 19.34
CA PHE A 91 11.25 -25.20 20.14
C PHE A 91 12.55 -24.47 19.77
N GLN A 92 13.64 -25.21 19.56
CA GLN A 92 14.90 -24.62 19.11
C GLN A 92 14.79 -24.03 17.69
N TYR A 93 14.07 -24.70 16.79
CA TYR A 93 13.86 -24.24 15.42
C TYR A 93 13.10 -22.92 15.39
N ILE A 94 11.93 -22.83 16.06
CA ILE A 94 11.13 -21.60 16.05
C ILE A 94 11.87 -20.43 16.69
N ARG A 95 12.60 -20.68 17.78
CA ARG A 95 13.46 -19.68 18.41
C ARG A 95 14.54 -19.15 17.46
N ASN A 96 15.25 -20.03 16.77
CA ASN A 96 16.30 -19.64 15.83
C ASN A 96 15.72 -18.89 14.64
N THR A 97 14.58 -19.34 14.12
CA THR A 97 13.88 -18.74 12.98
C THR A 97 13.38 -17.34 13.33
N TRP A 98 12.81 -17.15 14.53
CA TRP A 98 12.40 -15.84 15.03
C TRP A 98 13.60 -14.88 15.13
N ASN A 99 14.70 -15.34 15.74
CA ASN A 99 15.90 -14.51 15.87
C ASN A 99 16.48 -14.13 14.50
N GLN A 100 16.46 -15.03 13.53
CA GLN A 100 16.90 -14.74 12.17
C GLN A 100 16.00 -13.67 11.50
N MET A 101 14.68 -13.76 11.69
CA MET A 101 13.73 -12.77 11.18
C MET A 101 14.03 -11.38 11.77
N GLU A 102 14.22 -11.28 13.09
CA GLU A 102 14.59 -10.01 13.72
C GLU A 102 15.96 -9.50 13.25
N ASP A 103 16.97 -10.38 13.15
CA ASP A 103 18.30 -10.01 12.65
C ASP A 103 18.25 -9.41 11.23
N ILE A 104 17.37 -9.92 10.36
CA ILE A 104 17.15 -9.38 9.03
C ILE A 104 16.48 -8.00 9.10
N VAL A 105 15.45 -7.84 9.93
CA VAL A 105 14.71 -6.58 10.08
C VAL A 105 15.57 -5.47 10.71
N PHE A 106 16.34 -5.80 11.74
CA PHE A 106 17.27 -4.85 12.37
C PHE A 106 18.58 -4.68 11.60
N GLY A 107 18.86 -5.56 10.63
CA GLY A 107 20.02 -5.51 9.76
C GLY A 107 20.09 -4.27 8.86
N ALA A 108 21.28 -4.02 8.31
CA ALA A 108 21.52 -2.85 7.45
C ALA A 108 20.78 -2.93 6.09
N SER A 109 20.54 -4.15 5.59
CA SER A 109 19.89 -4.42 4.30
C SER A 109 18.41 -4.76 4.42
N TYR A 110 17.75 -4.38 5.52
CA TYR A 110 16.34 -4.72 5.79
C TYR A 110 15.36 -4.30 4.68
N THR A 111 15.66 -3.25 3.90
CA THR A 111 14.84 -2.78 2.77
C THR A 111 15.17 -3.49 1.44
N ASP A 112 16.13 -4.41 1.41
CA ASP A 112 16.46 -5.17 0.21
C ASP A 112 15.26 -6.02 -0.21
N SER A 113 14.93 -6.01 -1.51
CA SER A 113 13.73 -6.65 -2.03
C SER A 113 13.77 -8.18 -1.99
N GLU A 114 14.95 -8.79 -1.95
CA GLU A 114 15.14 -10.25 -1.97
C GLU A 114 15.65 -10.79 -0.63
N LYS A 115 16.46 -10.02 0.09
CA LYS A 115 17.16 -10.45 1.31
C LYS A 115 16.75 -9.69 2.56
N GLY A 116 15.92 -8.66 2.41
CA GLY A 116 15.42 -7.84 3.50
C GLY A 116 14.22 -8.47 4.19
N MET A 117 13.48 -7.65 4.94
CA MET A 117 12.34 -8.08 5.76
C MET A 117 11.27 -8.85 4.95
N ARG A 118 11.11 -8.53 3.66
CA ARG A 118 10.17 -9.19 2.74
C ARG A 118 10.47 -10.65 2.46
N SER A 119 11.65 -11.15 2.85
CA SER A 119 12.01 -12.56 2.74
C SER A 119 11.55 -13.40 3.94
N VAL A 120 11.13 -12.75 5.03
CA VAL A 120 10.84 -13.40 6.33
C VAL A 120 9.55 -12.93 6.98
N LEU A 121 8.97 -11.83 6.51
CA LEU A 121 7.71 -11.29 7.01
C LEU A 121 6.77 -11.04 5.83
N ASP A 122 5.59 -11.63 5.90
CA ASP A 122 4.53 -11.35 4.93
C ASP A 122 3.99 -9.94 5.17
N MET A 123 4.43 -9.02 4.32
CA MET A 123 4.12 -7.60 4.48
C MET A 123 2.61 -7.31 4.36
N GLU A 124 1.85 -8.12 3.62
CA GLU A 124 0.42 -7.89 3.48
C GLU A 124 -0.32 -8.14 4.80
N SER A 125 -0.08 -9.28 5.45
CA SER A 125 -0.68 -9.61 6.75
C SER A 125 -0.25 -8.62 7.84
N PHE A 126 1.04 -8.28 7.91
CA PHE A 126 1.57 -7.29 8.86
C PHE A 126 0.89 -5.92 8.72
N LEU A 127 0.81 -5.38 7.50
CA LEU A 127 0.22 -4.06 7.29
C LEU A 127 -1.31 -4.05 7.45
N ARG A 128 -2.00 -5.16 7.14
CA ARG A 128 -3.44 -5.28 7.41
C ARG A 128 -3.72 -5.29 8.90
N TYR A 129 -2.94 -6.05 9.67
CA TYR A 129 -3.02 -6.06 11.13
C TYR A 129 -2.75 -4.67 11.71
N PHE A 130 -1.64 -4.04 11.29
CA PHE A 130 -1.27 -2.70 11.72
C PHE A 130 -2.38 -1.67 11.43
N LEU A 131 -2.95 -1.65 10.22
CA LEU A 131 -4.04 -0.74 9.87
C LEU A 131 -5.30 -0.98 10.71
N ALA A 132 -5.68 -2.23 10.95
CA ALA A 132 -6.86 -2.55 11.75
C ALA A 132 -6.68 -2.09 13.21
N SER A 133 -5.51 -2.36 13.78
CA SER A 133 -5.19 -1.98 15.15
C SER A 133 -5.04 -0.46 15.30
N GLU A 134 -4.41 0.23 14.35
CA GLU A 134 -4.36 1.69 14.35
C GLU A 134 -5.75 2.31 14.14
N PHE A 135 -6.59 1.79 13.24
CA PHE A 135 -7.96 2.28 13.11
C PHE A 135 -8.73 2.13 14.43
N ASN A 136 -8.63 0.99 15.10
CA ASN A 136 -9.30 0.81 16.39
C ASN A 136 -8.62 1.59 17.53
N GLY A 137 -7.38 2.04 17.34
CA GLY A 137 -6.57 2.60 18.41
C GLY A 137 -6.24 1.55 19.47
N ASN A 138 -6.18 0.27 19.07
CA ASN A 138 -5.89 -0.83 19.96
C ASN A 138 -4.43 -0.75 20.41
N THR A 139 -4.22 -0.57 21.69
CA THR A 139 -2.90 -0.38 22.25
C THR A 139 -2.16 -1.69 22.49
N ASP A 140 -2.89 -2.79 22.67
CA ASP A 140 -2.31 -4.11 22.94
C ASP A 140 -1.73 -4.79 21.71
N MET A 141 -1.92 -4.19 20.52
CA MET A 141 -1.28 -4.63 19.28
C MET A 141 0.26 -4.68 19.32
N LEU A 142 0.86 -4.17 20.39
CA LEU A 142 2.31 -4.07 20.57
C LEU A 142 2.82 -5.01 21.67
N CYS A 143 1.95 -5.80 22.28
CA CYS A 143 2.26 -6.70 23.38
C CYS A 143 1.38 -7.96 23.46
N GLN A 144 0.49 -8.15 22.50
CA GLN A 144 -0.33 -9.33 22.23
C GLN A 144 -0.43 -9.51 20.71
N ASP A 145 0.73 -9.59 20.05
CA ASP A 145 0.83 -9.69 18.59
C ASP A 145 1.02 -11.14 18.17
N PHE A 146 -0.01 -11.71 17.55
CA PHE A 146 -0.02 -13.08 17.09
C PHE A 146 0.65 -13.21 15.72
N LEU A 147 1.56 -14.16 15.59
CA LEU A 147 2.17 -14.52 14.32
C LEU A 147 2.13 -16.03 14.10
N TYR A 148 2.07 -16.45 12.85
CA TYR A 148 2.13 -17.86 12.48
C TYR A 148 3.09 -18.11 11.32
N LYS A 149 3.60 -19.36 11.24
CA LYS A 149 4.54 -19.80 10.20
C LYS A 149 4.05 -21.08 9.53
N GLU A 150 3.88 -21.04 8.21
CA GLU A 150 3.48 -22.19 7.41
C GLU A 150 4.69 -23.08 7.03
N ARG A 151 4.46 -24.39 6.90
CA ARG A 151 5.50 -25.36 6.53
C ARG A 151 6.02 -25.08 5.12
N GLY A 152 7.35 -25.04 5.00
CA GLY A 152 8.03 -24.75 3.73
C GLY A 152 7.91 -23.31 3.24
N ASP A 153 7.28 -22.42 4.01
CA ASP A 153 7.26 -20.98 3.74
C ASP A 153 8.23 -20.27 4.69
N ASP A 154 9.07 -19.39 4.18
CA ASP A 154 10.05 -18.65 4.97
C ASP A 154 9.42 -17.50 5.78
N HIS A 155 8.21 -17.07 5.44
CA HIS A 155 7.55 -15.93 6.08
C HIS A 155 6.89 -16.26 7.43
N PHE A 156 6.88 -15.26 8.30
CA PHE A 156 5.87 -15.12 9.34
C PHE A 156 4.71 -14.29 8.82
N TYR A 157 3.49 -14.68 9.19
CA TYR A 157 2.27 -13.95 8.91
C TYR A 157 1.71 -13.37 10.20
N THR A 158 1.24 -12.12 10.16
CA THR A 158 0.72 -11.42 11.34
C THR A 158 -0.80 -11.54 11.43
N GLY A 159 -1.28 -11.81 12.64
CA GLY A 159 -2.68 -11.97 13.01
C GLY A 159 -2.99 -13.36 13.55
N PRO A 160 -4.25 -13.58 13.97
CA PRO A 160 -5.38 -12.66 13.85
C PRO A 160 -5.32 -11.44 14.78
N VAL A 161 -6.18 -10.44 14.54
CA VAL A 161 -6.46 -9.39 15.53
C VAL A 161 -7.20 -10.02 16.72
N TRP A 162 -6.75 -9.71 17.93
CA TRP A 162 -7.31 -10.18 19.20
C TRP A 162 -7.22 -9.06 20.25
N ASP A 163 -7.89 -9.23 21.40
CA ASP A 163 -7.84 -8.36 22.59
C ASP A 163 -7.91 -6.86 22.27
N ALA A 164 -9.11 -6.39 21.91
CA ALA A 164 -9.35 -5.01 21.48
C ALA A 164 -10.26 -4.22 22.43
N GLU A 165 -10.32 -4.58 23.71
CA GLU A 165 -11.12 -3.89 24.73
C GLU A 165 -10.48 -2.58 25.21
N LEU A 166 -9.16 -2.43 25.08
CA LEU A 166 -8.43 -1.17 25.33
C LEU A 166 -8.41 -0.24 24.10
N ALA A 167 -9.23 -0.52 23.09
CA ALA A 167 -9.38 0.28 21.88
C ALA A 167 -10.47 1.36 22.02
N LEU A 168 -10.71 2.13 20.96
CA LEU A 168 -11.88 3.01 20.80
C LEU A 168 -12.04 4.08 21.92
N GLU A 169 -10.92 4.71 22.32
CA GLU A 169 -10.82 5.69 23.42
C GLU A 169 -11.05 5.12 24.84
N ASN A 170 -10.78 3.83 25.02
CA ASN A 170 -10.89 3.12 26.29
C ASN A 170 -9.55 2.79 26.97
N ASP A 171 -8.48 3.51 26.62
CA ASP A 171 -7.17 3.40 27.28
C ASP A 171 -6.62 4.79 27.66
N GLU A 172 -6.53 5.06 28.97
CA GLU A 172 -6.02 6.30 29.52
C GLU A 172 -4.56 6.60 29.18
N THR A 173 -3.78 5.58 28.79
CA THR A 173 -2.36 5.75 28.43
C THR A 173 -2.18 6.37 27.05
N THR A 174 -3.18 6.27 26.16
CA THR A 174 -3.12 6.82 24.81
C THR A 174 -4.25 7.81 24.50
N TYR A 175 -5.17 8.03 25.44
CA TYR A 175 -6.25 9.01 25.34
C TYR A 175 -5.74 10.47 25.29
N PRO A 176 -6.30 11.36 24.45
CA PRO A 176 -7.30 11.07 23.41
C PRO A 176 -6.64 10.58 22.11
N ALA A 177 -7.01 9.37 21.67
CA ALA A 177 -6.43 8.69 20.53
C ALA A 177 -6.61 9.45 19.20
N ASN A 178 -7.77 10.11 19.02
CA ASN A 178 -8.08 10.88 17.81
C ASN A 178 -7.40 12.25 17.70
N LYS A 179 -6.66 12.69 18.73
CA LYS A 179 -5.92 13.98 18.71
C LYS A 179 -4.41 13.79 18.68
N ARG A 180 -3.95 12.56 18.49
CA ARG A 180 -2.52 12.24 18.44
C ARG A 180 -1.91 12.75 17.15
N MET A 181 -0.66 13.20 17.22
CA MET A 181 0.11 13.62 16.04
C MET A 181 0.96 12.49 15.44
N ASP A 182 0.93 11.31 16.05
CA ASP A 182 1.74 10.17 15.63
C ASP A 182 1.02 8.84 15.89
N TRP A 183 1.56 7.78 15.30
CA TRP A 183 1.07 6.41 15.40
C TRP A 183 1.10 5.87 16.83
N THR A 184 0.24 4.90 17.13
CA THR A 184 0.12 4.30 18.47
C THR A 184 1.44 3.70 18.95
N TYR A 185 2.17 3.03 18.07
CA TYR A 185 3.47 2.41 18.40
C TYR A 185 4.57 3.38 18.85
N LYS A 186 4.39 4.69 18.61
CA LYS A 186 5.36 5.71 19.06
C LYS A 186 4.95 6.42 20.34
N VAL A 187 3.69 6.30 20.75
CA VAL A 187 3.18 6.99 21.94
C VAL A 187 2.99 6.05 23.12
N ARG A 188 2.81 4.75 22.87
CA ARG A 188 2.79 3.72 23.91
C ARG A 188 4.08 2.92 23.86
N ASP A 189 4.79 2.90 24.97
CA ASP A 189 5.95 2.03 25.16
C ASP A 189 5.48 0.72 25.80
N THR A 190 5.48 -0.35 25.02
CA THR A 190 5.11 -1.70 25.45
C THR A 190 6.30 -2.66 25.38
N GLY A 191 7.53 -2.15 25.21
CA GLY A 191 8.75 -2.95 25.05
C GLY A 191 9.37 -2.87 23.65
N ASN A 192 10.28 -3.80 23.38
CA ASN A 192 11.15 -3.76 22.19
C ASN A 192 10.40 -4.00 20.86
N TRP A 193 9.17 -4.53 20.90
CA TRP A 193 8.37 -4.77 19.70
C TRP A 193 8.01 -3.47 18.98
N THR A 194 7.84 -2.37 19.73
CA THR A 194 7.65 -1.03 19.15
C THR A 194 8.81 -0.61 18.24
N GLN A 195 10.04 -1.05 18.55
CA GLN A 195 11.22 -0.80 17.71
C GLN A 195 11.20 -1.64 16.44
N PHE A 196 10.72 -2.89 16.52
CA PHE A 196 10.51 -3.74 15.34
C PHE A 196 9.50 -3.11 14.39
N VAL A 197 8.33 -2.72 14.89
CA VAL A 197 7.29 -2.03 14.10
C VAL A 197 7.83 -0.74 13.49
N GLY A 198 8.52 0.08 14.29
CA GLY A 198 9.16 1.31 13.80
C GLY A 198 10.23 1.06 12.74
N ARG A 199 10.96 -0.06 12.85
CA ARG A 199 11.96 -0.47 11.85
C ARG A 199 11.29 -0.84 10.54
N VAL A 200 10.27 -1.68 10.56
CA VAL A 200 9.50 -2.07 9.36
C VAL A 200 8.90 -0.84 8.66
N LEU A 201 8.26 0.05 9.42
CA LEU A 201 7.61 1.25 8.89
C LEU A 201 8.59 2.36 8.47
N SER A 202 9.89 2.23 8.76
CA SER A 202 10.91 3.18 8.31
C SER A 202 11.30 3.00 6.84
N ASP A 203 10.94 1.89 6.21
CA ASP A 203 11.08 1.72 4.76
C ASP A 203 10.01 2.54 4.04
N PRO A 204 10.39 3.52 3.19
CA PRO A 204 9.45 4.35 2.46
C PRO A 204 8.45 3.57 1.62
N SER A 205 8.86 2.42 1.06
CA SER A 205 7.99 1.59 0.24
C SER A 205 6.97 0.79 1.06
N VAL A 206 7.27 0.48 2.32
CA VAL A 206 6.31 -0.12 3.26
C VAL A 206 5.26 0.90 3.67
N PHE A 207 5.67 2.12 3.98
CA PHE A 207 4.71 3.20 4.26
C PHE A 207 3.83 3.51 3.04
N ALA A 208 4.41 3.51 1.84
CA ALA A 208 3.65 3.67 0.60
C ALA A 208 2.58 2.57 0.42
N ASN A 209 2.90 1.32 0.78
CA ASN A 209 1.91 0.24 0.78
C ASN A 209 0.75 0.51 1.74
N LEU A 210 0.99 1.10 2.93
CA LEU A 210 -0.10 1.50 3.84
C LEU A 210 -1.01 2.55 3.22
N GLN A 211 -0.42 3.55 2.54
CA GLN A 211 -1.18 4.59 1.85
C GLN A 211 -2.06 3.99 0.75
N GLU A 212 -1.51 3.09 -0.06
CA GLU A 212 -2.25 2.37 -1.10
C GLU A 212 -3.39 1.52 -0.52
N MET A 213 -3.13 0.76 0.55
CA MET A 213 -4.15 -0.05 1.21
C MET A 213 -5.30 0.80 1.75
N TRP A 214 -4.99 1.92 2.42
CA TRP A 214 -5.99 2.84 2.92
C TRP A 214 -6.78 3.49 1.78
N ALA A 215 -6.12 3.93 0.72
CA ALA A 215 -6.78 4.50 -0.45
C ALA A 215 -7.80 3.51 -1.06
N LYS A 216 -7.43 2.23 -1.20
CA LYS A 216 -8.34 1.18 -1.69
C LYS A 216 -9.52 0.94 -0.75
N LEU A 217 -9.31 0.93 0.57
CA LEU A 217 -10.39 0.80 1.55
C LEU A 217 -11.39 1.95 1.47
N ARG A 218 -10.87 3.18 1.33
CA ARG A 218 -11.67 4.38 1.17
C ARG A 218 -12.45 4.38 -0.14
N LYS A 219 -11.82 4.03 -1.26
CA LYS A 219 -12.48 3.92 -2.57
C LYS A 219 -13.61 2.89 -2.61
N LYS A 220 -13.46 1.76 -1.93
CA LYS A 220 -14.52 0.72 -1.84
C LYS A 220 -15.78 1.22 -1.12
N GLY A 221 -15.73 2.36 -0.42
CA GLY A 221 -16.86 2.95 0.31
C GLY A 221 -17.11 2.34 1.69
N ASN A 222 -16.33 1.31 2.09
CA ASN A 222 -16.51 0.62 3.37
C ASN A 222 -15.95 1.40 4.57
N PHE A 223 -15.11 2.40 4.35
CA PHE A 223 -14.41 3.17 5.40
C PHE A 223 -14.70 4.67 5.30
N GLU A 224 -15.95 5.05 5.02
CA GLU A 224 -16.41 6.44 5.13
C GLU A 224 -16.85 6.76 6.55
N ALA A 225 -16.65 8.01 7.02
CA ALA A 225 -16.95 8.41 8.40
C ALA A 225 -18.41 8.15 8.79
N ASP A 226 -19.35 8.49 7.90
CA ASP A 226 -20.77 8.21 8.09
C ASP A 226 -21.08 6.71 8.05
N GLY A 227 -20.39 5.96 7.19
CA GLY A 227 -20.54 4.50 7.07
C GLY A 227 -20.16 3.77 8.35
N VAL A 228 -18.94 4.01 8.86
CA VAL A 228 -18.46 3.37 10.08
C VAL A 228 -19.25 3.82 11.32
N ALA A 229 -19.72 5.06 11.36
CA ALA A 229 -20.62 5.52 12.42
C ALA A 229 -22.00 4.84 12.37
N ALA A 230 -22.51 4.57 11.16
CA ALA A 230 -23.77 3.85 10.97
C ALA A 230 -23.65 2.38 11.41
N ASP A 231 -22.49 1.74 11.26
CA ASP A 231 -22.24 0.39 11.79
C ASP A 231 -22.35 0.36 13.32
N VAL A 232 -21.81 1.37 14.01
CA VAL A 232 -21.97 1.51 15.48
C VAL A 232 -23.44 1.73 15.84
N ASP A 233 -24.17 2.53 15.08
CA ASP A 233 -25.61 2.76 15.30
C ASP A 233 -26.43 1.48 15.07
N SER A 234 -26.04 0.63 14.12
CA SER A 234 -26.63 -0.68 13.90
C SER A 234 -26.40 -1.61 15.09
N LEU A 235 -25.13 -1.76 15.52
CA LEU A 235 -24.75 -2.58 16.68
C LEU A 235 -25.38 -2.09 17.98
N ARG A 236 -25.52 -0.76 18.16
CA ARG A 236 -26.28 -0.16 19.27
C ARG A 236 -27.70 -0.73 19.33
N ASN A 237 -28.41 -0.76 18.20
CA ASN A 237 -29.78 -1.24 18.18
C ASN A 237 -29.86 -2.75 18.47
N GLU A 238 -28.90 -3.53 18.00
CA GLU A 238 -28.82 -4.97 18.26
C GLU A 238 -28.59 -5.27 19.75
N VAL A 239 -27.67 -4.56 20.40
CA VAL A 239 -27.20 -4.87 21.77
C VAL A 239 -28.05 -4.20 22.87
N ARG A 240 -28.88 -3.20 22.56
CA ARG A 240 -29.59 -2.36 23.55
C ARG A 240 -30.38 -3.16 24.61
N ALA A 241 -31.07 -4.23 24.21
CA ALA A 241 -31.85 -5.04 25.14
C ALA A 241 -30.95 -5.77 26.15
N SER A 242 -29.90 -6.42 25.66
CA SER A 242 -28.89 -7.12 26.46
C SER A 242 -28.16 -6.14 27.39
N ALA A 243 -27.71 -4.99 26.88
CA ALA A 243 -27.10 -3.93 27.70
C ALA A 243 -28.02 -3.48 28.84
N THR A 244 -29.32 -3.30 28.58
CA THR A 244 -30.29 -2.93 29.61
C THR A 244 -30.34 -3.96 30.75
N LEU A 245 -30.41 -5.26 30.42
CA LEU A 245 -30.41 -6.33 31.42
C LEU A 245 -29.07 -6.40 32.17
N ASN A 246 -27.97 -6.26 31.44
CA ASN A 246 -26.62 -6.29 31.99
C ASN A 246 -26.43 -5.22 33.06
N PHE A 247 -26.82 -3.98 32.81
CA PHE A 247 -26.63 -2.88 33.77
C PHE A 247 -27.68 -2.81 34.88
N ILE A 248 -28.81 -3.53 34.76
CA ILE A 248 -29.68 -3.84 35.91
C ILE A 248 -28.96 -4.81 36.86
N ARG A 249 -28.31 -5.84 36.31
CA ARG A 249 -27.59 -6.85 37.09
C ARG A 249 -26.29 -6.31 37.67
N TRP A 250 -25.55 -5.54 36.88
CA TRP A 250 -24.20 -5.04 37.15
C TRP A 250 -24.15 -3.49 37.01
N PRO A 251 -24.50 -2.74 38.07
CA PRO A 251 -24.67 -1.28 37.99
C PRO A 251 -23.34 -0.51 38.14
N TYR A 252 -22.40 -0.71 37.22
CA TYR A 252 -21.05 -0.10 37.27
C TYR A 252 -20.83 1.08 36.30
N LEU A 253 -21.83 1.50 35.52
CA LEU A 253 -21.70 2.60 34.53
C LEU A 253 -21.24 3.96 35.10
N THR A 254 -21.30 4.14 36.41
CA THR A 254 -20.87 5.35 37.12
C THR A 254 -19.58 5.17 37.92
N GLN A 255 -18.88 4.04 37.70
CA GLN A 255 -17.68 3.66 38.44
C GLN A 255 -16.49 3.57 37.48
N TYR A 256 -15.30 3.85 38.00
CA TYR A 256 -14.05 3.51 37.34
C TYR A 256 -13.84 1.99 37.42
N ILE A 257 -13.54 1.32 36.31
CA ILE A 257 -13.21 -0.11 36.30
C ILE A 257 -11.70 -0.28 36.19
N SER A 258 -11.14 0.02 35.02
CA SER A 258 -9.70 -0.09 34.73
C SER A 258 -9.39 0.61 33.41
N LEU A 259 -8.38 1.48 33.38
CA LEU A 259 -7.85 2.17 32.20
C LEU A 259 -8.85 3.05 31.42
N ASN A 260 -10.15 2.98 31.69
CA ASN A 260 -11.16 3.84 31.09
C ASN A 260 -10.91 5.32 31.45
N PRO A 261 -10.57 6.19 30.48
CA PRO A 261 -10.17 7.59 30.74
C PRO A 261 -11.34 8.49 31.15
N GLN A 262 -12.58 8.07 30.90
CA GLN A 262 -13.79 8.82 31.20
C GLN A 262 -14.90 7.89 31.69
N ILE A 263 -15.85 8.44 32.47
CA ILE A 263 -17.01 7.74 33.01
C ILE A 263 -18.27 8.53 32.64
N PRO A 264 -18.87 8.30 31.45
CA PRO A 264 -20.00 9.09 30.94
C PRO A 264 -21.30 8.90 31.73
N GLY A 265 -21.41 7.82 32.51
CA GLY A 265 -22.49 7.57 33.46
C GLY A 265 -23.71 6.83 32.88
N SER A 266 -23.68 6.43 31.61
CA SER A 266 -24.77 5.68 30.97
C SER A 266 -24.28 4.95 29.72
N TRP A 267 -24.83 3.77 29.43
CA TRP A 267 -24.48 2.97 28.25
C TRP A 267 -24.64 3.74 26.93
N GLU A 268 -25.73 4.48 26.73
CA GLU A 268 -25.94 5.26 25.49
C GLU A 268 -24.79 6.26 25.24
N LYS A 269 -24.26 6.89 26.29
CA LYS A 269 -23.12 7.80 26.16
C LYS A 269 -21.79 7.09 25.92
N GLU A 270 -21.63 5.85 26.38
CA GLU A 270 -20.46 5.04 26.02
C GLU A 270 -20.51 4.70 24.53
N VAL A 271 -21.68 4.32 24.01
CA VAL A 271 -21.85 4.05 22.58
C VAL A 271 -21.69 5.32 21.75
N ASP A 272 -22.18 6.47 22.20
CA ASP A 272 -21.93 7.76 21.55
C ASP A 272 -20.43 8.08 21.44
N ARG A 273 -19.63 7.75 22.47
CA ARG A 273 -18.17 7.92 22.42
C ARG A 273 -17.51 7.02 21.41
N VAL A 274 -17.90 5.74 21.33
CA VAL A 274 -17.38 4.81 20.31
C VAL A 274 -17.75 5.31 18.91
N ARG A 275 -19.00 5.77 18.72
CA ARG A 275 -19.48 6.34 17.46
C ARG A 275 -18.67 7.57 17.07
N ASP A 276 -18.48 8.51 18.00
CA ASP A 276 -17.69 9.72 17.77
C ASP A 276 -16.22 9.37 17.51
N TYR A 277 -15.69 8.33 18.16
CA TYR A 277 -14.34 7.86 17.90
C TYR A 277 -14.18 7.40 16.45
N VAL A 278 -14.97 6.42 16.00
CA VAL A 278 -14.81 5.85 14.64
C VAL A 278 -15.07 6.91 13.55
N TYR A 279 -16.02 7.81 13.79
CA TYR A 279 -16.31 8.92 12.88
C TYR A 279 -15.08 9.83 12.69
N ASN A 280 -14.48 10.28 13.80
CA ASN A 280 -13.34 11.19 13.75
C ASN A 280 -12.04 10.48 13.39
N ARG A 281 -11.92 9.17 13.65
CA ARG A 281 -10.72 8.39 13.35
C ARG A 281 -10.45 8.28 11.86
N VAL A 282 -11.51 8.24 11.04
CA VAL A 282 -11.37 8.26 9.58
C VAL A 282 -10.59 9.49 9.11
N ALA A 283 -10.93 10.68 9.61
CA ALA A 283 -10.22 11.91 9.25
C ALA A 283 -8.77 11.90 9.76
N TRP A 284 -8.53 11.33 10.93
CA TRP A 284 -7.19 11.14 11.46
C TRP A 284 -6.35 10.20 10.57
N MET A 285 -6.93 9.07 10.13
CA MET A 285 -6.26 8.13 9.23
C MET A 285 -5.98 8.77 7.87
N ASP A 286 -6.93 9.57 7.34
CA ASP A 286 -6.73 10.33 6.11
C ASP A 286 -5.54 11.30 6.21
N GLU A 287 -5.37 11.99 7.35
CA GLU A 287 -4.22 12.87 7.59
C GLU A 287 -2.91 12.06 7.68
N MET A 288 -2.89 11.00 8.48
CA MET A 288 -1.70 10.18 8.71
C MET A 288 -1.22 9.45 7.46
N LEU A 289 -2.12 9.10 6.55
CA LEU A 289 -1.81 8.38 5.31
C LEU A 289 -1.92 9.27 4.06
N SER A 290 -2.05 10.59 4.24
CA SER A 290 -2.15 11.58 3.17
C SER A 290 -3.28 11.28 2.16
N TYR A 291 -4.41 10.72 2.58
CA TYR A 291 -5.52 10.42 1.67
C TYR A 291 -6.04 11.70 0.98
N GLY A 292 -5.98 11.75 -0.36
CA GLY A 292 -6.37 12.92 -1.15
C GLY A 292 -5.38 14.09 -1.12
N THR A 293 -4.21 13.91 -0.52
CA THR A 293 -3.10 14.88 -0.53
C THR A 293 -1.79 14.15 -0.84
N ILE A 294 -0.68 14.86 -1.00
CA ILE A 294 0.61 14.21 -1.30
C ILE A 294 1.67 14.80 -0.38
N ARG A 295 2.36 13.91 0.34
CA ARG A 295 3.51 14.29 1.18
C ARG A 295 4.60 14.91 0.32
N GLN A 296 5.27 15.92 0.87
CA GLN A 296 6.41 16.56 0.24
C GLN A 296 7.67 16.40 1.09
N GLU A 297 8.80 16.21 0.42
CA GLU A 297 10.14 16.29 0.99
C GLU A 297 10.94 17.30 0.19
N ASP A 298 11.45 18.35 0.85
CA ASP A 298 12.18 19.45 0.21
C ASP A 298 11.46 20.07 -1.02
N GLY A 299 10.13 20.13 -0.98
CA GLY A 299 9.29 20.64 -2.06
C GLY A 299 9.10 19.68 -3.24
N ILE A 300 9.41 18.39 -3.06
CA ILE A 300 9.20 17.32 -4.03
C ILE A 300 8.05 16.43 -3.54
N TYR A 301 7.01 16.30 -4.36
CA TYR A 301 5.87 15.41 -4.13
C TYR A 301 6.31 13.94 -4.18
N GLN A 302 6.02 13.19 -3.11
CA GLN A 302 6.33 11.76 -3.00
C GLN A 302 5.10 10.96 -3.44
N ILE A 303 5.10 10.47 -4.68
CA ILE A 303 3.99 9.67 -5.22
C ILE A 303 4.13 8.23 -4.72
N ALA A 304 3.30 7.86 -3.77
CA ALA A 304 3.37 6.60 -3.02
C ALA A 304 2.22 5.64 -3.34
N SER A 305 1.14 6.13 -3.94
CA SER A 305 -0.05 5.35 -4.31
C SER A 305 -0.57 5.72 -5.70
N ALA A 306 -1.44 4.89 -6.25
CA ALA A 306 -2.15 5.21 -7.48
C ALA A 306 -3.06 6.44 -7.32
N LEU A 307 -3.67 6.60 -6.14
CA LEU A 307 -4.43 7.80 -5.79
C LEU A 307 -3.53 9.05 -5.81
N ASP A 308 -2.29 8.99 -5.30
CA ASP A 308 -1.37 10.13 -5.35
C ASP A 308 -1.07 10.56 -6.78
N LEU A 309 -0.94 9.62 -7.72
CA LEU A 309 -0.73 9.95 -9.12
C LEU A 309 -1.95 10.68 -9.72
N CYS A 310 -3.16 10.26 -9.36
CA CYS A 310 -4.40 10.95 -9.72
C CYS A 310 -4.47 12.37 -9.12
N VAL A 311 -4.16 12.50 -7.82
CA VAL A 311 -4.12 13.80 -7.13
C VAL A 311 -3.08 14.72 -7.76
N PHE A 312 -1.89 14.21 -8.10
CA PHE A 312 -0.83 14.98 -8.74
C PHE A 312 -1.29 15.50 -10.11
N SER A 313 -1.96 14.67 -10.88
CA SER A 313 -2.56 15.08 -12.14
C SER A 313 -3.56 16.23 -11.95
N GLN A 314 -4.48 16.10 -10.99
CA GLN A 314 -5.45 17.15 -10.68
C GLN A 314 -4.77 18.46 -10.24
N MET A 315 -3.72 18.38 -9.40
CA MET A 315 -2.96 19.54 -8.94
C MET A 315 -2.31 20.32 -10.09
N VAL A 316 -1.78 19.61 -11.10
CA VAL A 316 -1.23 20.25 -12.30
C VAL A 316 -2.35 20.82 -13.18
N ASN A 317 -3.38 20.01 -13.42
CA ASN A 317 -4.43 20.31 -14.39
C ASN A 317 -5.36 21.44 -13.94
N GLU A 318 -5.73 21.47 -12.65
CA GLU A 318 -6.70 22.41 -12.08
C GLU A 318 -6.03 23.40 -11.13
N GLY A 319 -5.08 22.92 -10.31
CA GLY A 319 -4.37 23.72 -9.31
C GLY A 319 -3.26 24.61 -9.89
N GLY A 320 -2.91 24.45 -11.17
CA GLY A 320 -1.91 25.27 -11.86
C GLY A 320 -0.48 25.05 -11.37
N LYS A 321 -0.20 23.91 -10.72
CA LYS A 321 1.14 23.53 -10.22
C LYS A 321 2.03 23.00 -11.35
N THR A 322 2.19 23.80 -12.41
CA THR A 322 2.84 23.37 -13.65
C THR A 322 4.34 23.08 -13.50
N ASP A 323 5.02 23.71 -12.55
CA ASP A 323 6.46 23.54 -12.28
C ASP A 323 6.75 22.54 -11.13
N ALA A 324 5.74 21.77 -10.72
CA ALA A 324 5.85 20.82 -9.61
C ALA A 324 6.93 19.75 -9.85
N LYS A 325 7.60 19.34 -8.77
CA LYS A 325 8.58 18.26 -8.78
C LYS A 325 7.98 17.05 -8.10
N ALA A 326 8.04 15.89 -8.72
CA ALA A 326 7.55 14.64 -8.15
C ALA A 326 8.54 13.50 -8.33
N VAL A 327 8.53 12.57 -7.37
CA VAL A 327 9.23 11.29 -7.46
C VAL A 327 8.27 10.15 -7.17
N LEU A 328 8.42 9.03 -7.86
CA LEU A 328 7.82 7.78 -7.38
C LEU A 328 8.68 7.27 -6.20
N VAL A 329 8.04 6.81 -5.13
CA VAL A 329 8.74 6.20 -3.97
C VAL A 329 8.53 4.68 -3.87
N THR A 330 7.65 4.16 -4.72
CA THR A 330 7.35 2.73 -4.87
C THR A 330 6.80 2.48 -6.28
N ASN A 331 6.58 1.22 -6.60
CA ASN A 331 5.86 0.82 -7.81
C ASN A 331 4.37 1.19 -7.67
N ILE A 332 3.77 1.71 -8.74
CA ILE A 332 2.38 2.18 -8.75
C ILE A 332 1.51 1.21 -9.55
N ASP A 333 0.44 0.73 -8.94
CA ASP A 333 -0.57 -0.10 -9.59
C ASP A 333 -1.88 0.65 -9.78
N MET A 334 -2.18 1.01 -11.02
CA MET A 334 -3.35 1.82 -11.36
C MET A 334 -4.65 1.03 -11.43
N GLN A 335 -4.66 -0.30 -11.21
CA GLN A 335 -5.84 -1.15 -11.44
C GLN A 335 -7.12 -0.61 -10.78
N ASP A 336 -7.03 -0.19 -9.52
CA ASP A 336 -8.17 0.30 -8.77
C ASP A 336 -8.46 1.78 -9.03
N PHE A 337 -7.57 2.57 -9.64
CA PHE A 337 -7.67 4.04 -9.75
C PHE A 337 -7.62 4.58 -11.18
N ASN A 338 -7.49 3.71 -12.20
CA ASN A 338 -7.32 4.13 -13.58
C ASN A 338 -8.43 5.07 -14.08
N ASP A 339 -9.69 4.82 -13.69
CA ASP A 339 -10.84 5.64 -14.10
C ASP A 339 -10.83 7.06 -13.51
N GLU A 340 -10.05 7.30 -12.45
CA GLU A 340 -9.87 8.62 -11.84
C GLU A 340 -8.70 9.38 -12.45
N PHE A 341 -7.79 8.68 -13.15
CA PHE A 341 -6.60 9.28 -13.73
C PHE A 341 -6.95 10.15 -14.94
N GLN A 342 -6.30 11.31 -15.02
CA GLN A 342 -6.31 12.18 -16.19
C GLN A 342 -4.86 12.42 -16.63
N PRO A 343 -4.56 12.54 -17.94
CA PRO A 343 -3.23 12.91 -18.39
C PRO A 343 -2.70 14.18 -17.71
N ILE A 344 -1.45 14.14 -17.24
CA ILE A 344 -0.83 15.26 -16.52
C ILE A 344 -0.49 16.37 -17.51
N GLY A 345 -0.99 17.57 -17.26
CA GLY A 345 -0.79 18.74 -18.09
C GLY A 345 -1.86 18.89 -19.18
N THR A 346 -2.43 20.09 -19.28
CA THR A 346 -3.46 20.47 -20.26
C THR A 346 -2.97 21.51 -21.24
N THR A 347 -3.77 21.83 -22.25
CA THR A 347 -3.48 22.92 -23.18
C THR A 347 -3.31 24.30 -22.50
N LYS A 348 -3.89 24.49 -21.31
CA LYS A 348 -3.79 25.70 -20.49
C LYS A 348 -2.65 25.60 -19.49
N ASN A 349 -2.51 24.45 -18.83
CA ASN A 349 -1.55 24.19 -17.78
C ASN A 349 -0.56 23.12 -18.25
N LEU A 350 0.44 23.52 -19.04
CA LEU A 350 1.48 22.62 -19.53
C LEU A 350 2.33 22.13 -18.36
N PHE A 351 2.63 20.83 -18.29
CA PHE A 351 3.58 20.36 -17.29
C PHE A 351 5.00 20.81 -17.65
N ALA A 352 5.61 21.59 -16.77
CA ALA A 352 6.92 22.23 -16.90
C ALA A 352 7.77 21.98 -15.62
N GLY A 353 7.59 20.82 -15.00
CA GLY A 353 8.25 20.42 -13.76
C GLY A 353 9.29 19.33 -13.94
N ASN A 354 9.60 18.63 -12.84
CA ASN A 354 10.44 17.42 -12.84
C ASN A 354 9.62 16.22 -12.38
N PHE A 355 9.68 15.10 -13.11
CA PHE A 355 9.06 13.85 -12.68
C PHE A 355 10.07 12.72 -12.81
N ASP A 356 10.50 12.17 -11.67
CA ASP A 356 11.51 11.11 -11.62
C ASP A 356 10.92 9.83 -11.04
N GLY A 357 10.77 8.80 -11.86
CA GLY A 357 10.26 7.50 -11.43
C GLY A 357 11.24 6.71 -10.56
N LYS A 358 12.50 7.13 -10.42
CA LYS A 358 13.55 6.42 -9.65
C LYS A 358 13.71 4.93 -10.01
N GLY A 359 13.30 4.53 -11.21
CA GLY A 359 13.32 3.14 -11.69
C GLY A 359 12.09 2.33 -11.27
N HIS A 360 11.10 2.95 -10.61
CA HIS A 360 9.86 2.28 -10.25
C HIS A 360 8.96 2.03 -11.46
N THR A 361 8.18 0.96 -11.35
CA THR A 361 7.23 0.51 -12.35
C THR A 361 5.85 1.10 -12.12
N ILE A 362 5.22 1.60 -13.19
CA ILE A 362 3.79 1.84 -13.27
C ILE A 362 3.17 0.67 -14.04
N ARG A 363 2.08 0.11 -13.49
CA ARG A 363 1.30 -0.98 -14.08
C ARG A 363 -0.19 -0.66 -14.11
N ASN A 364 -0.92 -1.36 -14.98
CA ASN A 364 -2.36 -1.26 -15.20
C ASN A 364 -2.83 0.17 -15.54
N LEU A 365 -1.93 1.00 -16.08
CA LEU A 365 -2.25 2.35 -16.53
C LEU A 365 -2.79 2.28 -17.96
N HIS A 366 -4.09 2.50 -18.10
CA HIS A 366 -4.81 2.52 -19.36
C HIS A 366 -5.32 3.92 -19.66
N ILE A 367 -4.63 4.62 -20.56
CA ILE A 367 -4.95 6.00 -20.91
C ILE A 367 -5.67 5.99 -22.25
N ASN A 368 -6.98 6.24 -22.21
CA ASN A 368 -7.83 6.32 -23.39
C ASN A 368 -8.29 7.77 -23.58
N GLY A 369 -8.23 8.31 -24.80
CA GLY A 369 -8.64 9.69 -25.03
C GLY A 369 -8.75 10.10 -26.48
N GLY A 370 -8.98 11.40 -26.70
CA GLY A 370 -8.97 12.02 -28.03
C GLY A 370 -7.54 12.27 -28.51
N ASP A 371 -7.14 13.53 -28.49
CA ASP A 371 -5.79 13.93 -28.93
C ASP A 371 -4.83 14.13 -27.76
N ALA A 372 -3.53 13.93 -28.01
CA ALA A 372 -2.47 14.14 -27.03
C ALA A 372 -2.62 13.21 -25.81
N VAL A 373 -2.58 11.91 -26.07
CA VAL A 373 -2.73 10.85 -25.08
C VAL A 373 -1.36 10.37 -24.59
N GLY A 374 -1.21 10.23 -23.27
CA GLY A 374 -0.03 9.72 -22.56
C GLY A 374 -0.12 10.01 -21.06
N LEU A 375 0.82 9.50 -20.27
CA LEU A 375 0.91 9.83 -18.83
C LEU A 375 0.88 11.36 -18.64
N PHE A 376 1.55 12.07 -19.54
CA PHE A 376 1.44 13.51 -19.69
C PHE A 376 0.67 13.89 -20.96
N GLY A 377 -0.37 14.72 -20.85
CA GLY A 377 -1.09 15.22 -22.01
C GLY A 377 -0.24 16.25 -22.78
N TYR A 378 0.16 17.31 -22.08
CA TYR A 378 0.89 18.44 -22.67
C TYR A 378 2.11 18.87 -21.85
N LEU A 379 3.27 18.89 -22.49
CA LEU A 379 4.55 19.26 -21.90
C LEU A 379 5.03 20.66 -22.32
N GLY A 380 5.71 21.33 -21.39
CA GLY A 380 6.48 22.56 -21.56
C GLY A 380 7.96 22.35 -21.26
N PHE A 381 8.57 23.21 -20.44
CA PHE A 381 9.96 23.05 -19.99
C PHE A 381 10.06 22.03 -18.85
N CYS A 382 10.31 20.75 -19.13
CA CYS A 382 10.31 19.71 -18.12
C CYS A 382 11.48 18.72 -18.22
N THR A 383 11.67 17.97 -17.14
CA THR A 383 12.52 16.77 -17.09
C THR A 383 11.68 15.58 -16.64
N LEU A 384 11.74 14.48 -17.37
CA LEU A 384 11.03 13.23 -17.10
C LEU A 384 12.06 12.09 -17.10
N SER A 385 12.20 11.35 -16.00
CA SER A 385 13.25 10.34 -15.88
C SER A 385 12.85 9.05 -15.18
N ASN A 386 13.52 7.95 -15.53
CA ASN A 386 13.55 6.70 -14.76
C ASN A 386 12.17 6.10 -14.47
N ILE A 387 11.29 6.03 -15.46
CA ILE A 387 9.95 5.42 -15.33
C ILE A 387 9.93 4.14 -16.14
N VAL A 388 9.43 3.06 -15.54
CA VAL A 388 9.13 1.82 -16.24
C VAL A 388 7.62 1.69 -16.40
N PHE A 389 7.11 1.60 -17.62
CA PHE A 389 5.72 1.20 -17.88
C PHE A 389 5.72 -0.28 -18.24
N ASP A 390 5.11 -1.13 -17.42
CA ASP A 390 5.08 -2.57 -17.73
C ASP A 390 4.10 -2.92 -18.87
N GLU A 391 4.08 -4.21 -19.24
CA GLU A 391 3.28 -4.74 -20.34
C GLU A 391 1.76 -4.61 -20.15
N THR A 392 1.30 -4.36 -18.93
CA THR A 392 -0.11 -4.12 -18.65
C THR A 392 -0.54 -2.69 -18.98
N CYS A 393 0.39 -1.76 -19.19
CA CYS A 393 0.07 -0.39 -19.58
C CYS A 393 -0.40 -0.27 -21.05
N SER A 394 -1.30 0.68 -21.31
CA SER A 394 -1.72 1.02 -22.68
C SER A 394 -2.05 2.51 -22.84
N ALA A 395 -1.71 3.09 -23.99
CA ALA A 395 -2.12 4.43 -24.40
C ALA A 395 -2.85 4.36 -25.75
N GLU A 396 -4.12 4.73 -25.79
CA GLU A 396 -4.95 4.72 -27.00
C GLU A 396 -5.65 6.07 -27.24
N GLY A 397 -5.51 6.62 -28.44
CA GLY A 397 -6.21 7.84 -28.83
C GLY A 397 -6.25 8.11 -30.33
N ASN A 398 -6.80 9.26 -30.72
CA ASN A 398 -6.97 9.63 -32.12
C ASN A 398 -5.63 10.03 -32.76
N THR A 399 -4.98 11.08 -32.24
CA THR A 399 -3.70 11.58 -32.75
C THR A 399 -2.77 12.08 -31.64
N ASN A 400 -1.46 12.03 -31.91
CA ASN A 400 -0.40 12.38 -30.97
C ASN A 400 -0.46 11.49 -29.72
N VAL A 401 -0.26 10.19 -29.92
CA VAL A 401 -0.31 9.21 -28.83
C VAL A 401 1.11 8.78 -28.47
N GLY A 402 1.45 8.80 -27.18
CA GLY A 402 2.67 8.19 -26.67
C GLY A 402 2.52 7.80 -25.22
N MET A 403 3.17 6.71 -24.79
CA MET A 403 3.00 6.20 -23.41
C MET A 403 3.40 7.26 -22.38
N LEU A 404 4.54 7.92 -22.60
CA LEU A 404 5.01 8.97 -21.72
C LEU A 404 4.22 10.26 -21.93
N ALA A 405 4.11 10.78 -23.15
CA ALA A 405 3.33 11.98 -23.39
C ALA A 405 2.70 12.08 -24.79
N GLY A 406 1.56 12.77 -24.82
CA GLY A 406 0.89 13.10 -26.06
C GLY A 406 1.59 14.20 -26.87
N CYS A 407 1.88 15.34 -26.24
CA CYS A 407 2.36 16.52 -26.97
C CYS A 407 3.43 17.32 -26.21
N ALA A 408 4.64 17.43 -26.78
CA ALA A 408 5.63 18.43 -26.39
C ALA A 408 5.32 19.77 -27.08
N ARG A 409 4.77 20.72 -26.33
CA ARG A 409 4.17 21.94 -26.90
C ARG A 409 5.16 23.09 -27.06
N ASN A 410 6.02 23.32 -26.08
CA ASN A 410 7.05 24.34 -26.14
C ASN A 410 8.19 24.02 -25.17
N GLY A 411 9.25 24.81 -25.22
CA GLY A 411 10.36 24.69 -24.28
C GLY A 411 11.24 23.47 -24.53
N THR A 412 12.12 23.21 -23.57
CA THR A 412 13.01 22.03 -23.62
C THR A 412 12.40 20.92 -22.78
N VAL A 413 12.09 19.80 -23.42
CA VAL A 413 11.61 18.57 -22.80
C VAL A 413 12.79 17.59 -22.78
N THR A 414 13.25 17.24 -21.59
CA THR A 414 14.35 16.29 -21.38
C THR A 414 13.78 14.98 -20.85
N ILE A 415 14.06 13.88 -21.54
CA ILE A 415 13.54 12.55 -21.25
C ILE A 415 14.73 11.59 -21.13
N SER A 416 14.80 10.85 -20.03
CA SER A 416 15.90 9.89 -19.85
C SER A 416 15.55 8.65 -19.03
N GLY A 417 16.02 7.47 -19.42
CA GLY A 417 15.80 6.26 -18.61
C GLY A 417 14.34 5.81 -18.58
N ILE A 418 13.61 6.01 -19.68
CA ILE A 418 12.22 5.56 -19.78
C ILE A 418 12.17 4.21 -20.49
N GLU A 419 11.47 3.26 -19.88
CA GLU A 419 11.24 1.93 -20.44
C GLU A 419 9.75 1.75 -20.71
N ASN A 420 9.38 1.58 -21.98
CA ASN A 420 8.00 1.28 -22.36
C ASN A 420 7.85 -0.19 -22.77
N HIS A 421 7.15 -0.98 -21.96
CA HIS A 421 6.70 -2.32 -22.31
C HIS A 421 5.21 -2.36 -22.70
N GLY A 422 4.46 -1.28 -22.44
CA GLY A 422 3.04 -1.17 -22.74
C GLY A 422 2.73 -0.79 -24.20
N THR A 423 1.48 -0.95 -24.59
CA THR A 423 1.03 -0.73 -25.97
C THR A 423 0.68 0.73 -26.26
N VAL A 424 0.94 1.20 -27.48
CA VAL A 424 0.59 2.57 -27.91
C VAL A 424 -0.15 2.51 -29.24
N THR A 425 -1.36 3.07 -29.29
CA THR A 425 -2.25 3.00 -30.45
C THR A 425 -2.81 4.38 -30.81
N ALA A 426 -2.50 4.86 -32.02
CA ALA A 426 -3.15 6.00 -32.65
C ALA A 426 -4.15 5.52 -33.72
N THR A 427 -5.44 5.79 -33.53
CA THR A 427 -6.52 5.30 -34.40
C THR A 427 -6.73 6.14 -35.66
N GLU A 428 -6.20 7.35 -35.73
CA GLU A 428 -6.30 8.24 -36.91
C GLU A 428 -4.95 8.84 -37.32
N GLY A 429 -4.13 9.22 -36.35
CA GLY A 429 -2.94 10.04 -36.55
C GLY A 429 -1.63 9.29 -36.35
N SER A 430 -0.70 9.95 -35.66
CA SER A 430 0.64 9.44 -35.38
C SER A 430 0.80 8.98 -33.94
N ALA A 431 1.63 7.97 -33.76
CA ALA A 431 2.07 7.49 -32.45
C ALA A 431 3.59 7.42 -32.37
N GLY A 432 4.14 7.59 -31.17
CA GLY A 432 5.50 7.22 -30.83
C GLY A 432 5.51 6.56 -29.46
N ALA A 433 6.40 5.60 -29.20
CA ALA A 433 6.39 4.88 -27.92
C ALA A 433 6.40 5.80 -26.69
N LEU A 434 7.17 6.89 -26.74
CA LEU A 434 7.28 7.85 -25.65
C LEU A 434 6.50 9.13 -25.93
N ILE A 435 6.73 9.79 -27.07
CA ILE A 435 6.12 11.08 -27.39
C ILE A 435 5.30 10.99 -28.67
N GLY A 436 4.04 11.43 -28.62
CA GLY A 436 3.16 11.47 -29.79
C GLY A 436 3.48 12.57 -30.81
N LEU A 437 3.81 13.78 -30.34
CA LEU A 437 4.11 14.94 -31.20
C LEU A 437 5.03 15.97 -30.53
N GLY A 438 5.97 16.54 -31.29
CA GLY A 438 6.70 17.78 -30.94
C GLY A 438 6.23 19.00 -31.76
N ARG A 439 5.90 20.11 -31.11
CA ARG A 439 5.52 21.36 -31.80
C ARG A 439 6.74 22.22 -32.16
N VAL A 440 6.55 23.22 -33.02
CA VAL A 440 7.63 24.04 -33.62
C VAL A 440 8.52 24.78 -32.60
N LEU A 441 7.99 25.09 -31.41
CA LEU A 441 8.71 25.74 -30.32
C LEU A 441 9.29 24.76 -29.29
N ALA A 442 9.10 23.46 -29.48
CA ALA A 442 9.66 22.44 -28.60
C ALA A 442 11.07 22.02 -29.04
N THR A 443 11.90 21.70 -28.06
CA THR A 443 13.14 20.96 -28.22
C THR A 443 13.02 19.70 -27.38
N VAL A 444 13.02 18.53 -28.03
CA VAL A 444 12.84 17.23 -27.37
C VAL A 444 14.18 16.50 -27.36
N ASN A 445 14.65 16.14 -26.17
CA ASN A 445 15.89 15.39 -25.97
C ASN A 445 15.56 14.07 -25.27
N ILE A 446 15.83 12.94 -25.92
CA ILE A 446 15.53 11.60 -25.42
C ILE A 446 16.84 10.82 -25.31
N THR A 447 17.13 10.27 -24.13
CA THR A 447 18.40 9.55 -23.89
C THR A 447 18.21 8.30 -23.05
N ASN A 448 18.95 7.23 -23.33
CA ASN A 448 18.93 6.01 -22.50
C ASN A 448 17.51 5.43 -22.32
N CYS A 449 16.69 5.43 -23.37
CA CYS A 449 15.31 4.92 -23.30
C CYS A 449 15.12 3.66 -24.16
N SER A 450 14.13 2.85 -23.79
CA SER A 450 13.81 1.61 -24.48
C SER A 450 12.31 1.50 -24.79
N ASN A 451 11.99 0.77 -25.86
CA ASN A 451 10.63 0.33 -26.15
C ASN A 451 10.61 -1.16 -26.49
N THR A 452 9.78 -1.94 -25.79
CA THR A 452 9.41 -3.31 -26.17
C THR A 452 7.93 -3.45 -26.47
N GLY A 453 7.13 -2.42 -26.16
CA GLY A 453 5.70 -2.39 -26.42
C GLY A 453 5.36 -2.19 -27.90
N ASN A 454 4.20 -2.71 -28.32
CA ASN A 454 3.75 -2.57 -29.71
C ASN A 454 3.21 -1.16 -30.00
N ILE A 455 3.65 -0.59 -31.12
CA ILE A 455 3.27 0.75 -31.58
C ILE A 455 2.43 0.61 -32.86
N THR A 456 1.19 1.10 -32.80
CA THR A 456 0.26 1.10 -33.93
C THR A 456 -0.18 2.52 -34.25
N ALA A 457 -0.09 2.94 -35.51
CA ALA A 457 -0.62 4.23 -35.97
C ALA A 457 -1.14 4.14 -37.41
N GLN A 458 -2.19 4.90 -37.75
CA GLN A 458 -2.69 4.94 -39.14
C GLN A 458 -1.78 5.72 -40.08
N THR A 459 -1.04 6.71 -39.56
CA THR A 459 -0.09 7.51 -40.36
C THR A 459 1.35 7.16 -40.00
N ASN A 460 1.97 7.93 -39.11
CA ASN A 460 3.37 7.76 -38.71
C ASN A 460 3.46 7.00 -37.39
N ALA A 461 4.12 5.84 -37.40
CA ALA A 461 4.38 5.02 -36.20
C ALA A 461 5.89 5.06 -35.91
N ALA A 462 6.28 5.67 -34.81
CA ALA A 462 7.69 5.84 -34.47
C ALA A 462 8.13 4.92 -33.34
N ALA A 463 9.37 4.41 -33.43
CA ALA A 463 9.95 3.54 -32.43
C ALA A 463 10.01 4.21 -31.05
N LEU A 464 10.37 5.51 -30.98
CA LEU A 464 10.33 6.29 -29.73
C LEU A 464 9.51 7.57 -29.82
N ALA A 465 9.69 8.40 -30.85
CA ALA A 465 9.09 9.73 -30.90
C ALA A 465 8.42 10.02 -32.23
N GLY A 466 7.12 10.33 -32.18
CA GLY A 466 6.34 10.75 -33.33
C GLY A 466 6.79 12.11 -33.90
N PRO A 467 6.08 12.63 -34.91
CA PRO A 467 6.48 13.81 -35.66
C PRO A 467 6.81 15.03 -34.80
N SER A 468 7.95 15.68 -35.09
CA SER A 468 8.32 16.94 -34.45
C SER A 468 8.53 18.06 -35.47
N ALA A 469 7.78 19.15 -35.31
CA ALA A 469 8.04 20.40 -36.03
C ALA A 469 9.20 21.20 -35.40
N GLY A 470 9.64 20.81 -34.20
CA GLY A 470 10.72 21.43 -33.44
C GLY A 470 12.07 20.72 -33.64
N LYS A 471 13.01 20.98 -32.73
CA LYS A 471 14.30 20.26 -32.69
C LYS A 471 14.11 18.94 -31.93
N MET A 472 14.80 17.91 -32.36
CA MET A 472 14.80 16.62 -31.68
C MET A 472 16.21 16.01 -31.65
N SER A 473 16.59 15.50 -30.49
CA SER A 473 17.77 14.64 -30.32
C SER A 473 17.38 13.35 -29.61
N VAL A 474 17.88 12.23 -30.11
CA VAL A 474 17.64 10.89 -29.56
C VAL A 474 18.98 10.17 -29.48
N ALA A 475 19.37 9.71 -28.30
CA ALA A 475 20.65 9.03 -28.12
C ALA A 475 20.60 7.82 -27.18
N ASN A 476 21.41 6.79 -27.43
CA ASN A 476 21.54 5.59 -26.58
C ASN A 476 20.19 4.89 -26.34
N CYS A 477 19.39 4.73 -27.39
CA CYS A 477 18.04 4.19 -27.26
C CYS A 477 17.86 2.92 -28.09
N PHE A 478 16.92 2.07 -27.71
CA PHE A 478 16.59 0.91 -28.54
C PHE A 478 15.10 0.60 -28.60
N ASN A 479 14.70 -0.06 -29.68
CA ASN A 479 13.35 -0.58 -29.87
C ASN A 479 13.42 -2.08 -30.20
N VAL A 480 12.54 -2.85 -29.57
CA VAL A 480 12.27 -4.27 -29.88
C VAL A 480 10.78 -4.47 -30.21
N GLY A 481 9.92 -3.53 -29.80
CA GLY A 481 8.48 -3.62 -30.02
C GLY A 481 8.09 -3.53 -31.50
N THR A 482 6.97 -4.16 -31.86
CA THR A 482 6.51 -4.16 -33.26
C THR A 482 5.97 -2.78 -33.63
N ILE A 483 6.41 -2.25 -34.77
CA ILE A 483 5.92 -0.98 -35.34
C ILE A 483 4.99 -1.27 -36.52
N THR A 484 3.73 -0.87 -36.39
CA THR A 484 2.68 -1.04 -37.40
C THR A 484 2.10 0.32 -37.81
N GLY A 485 2.32 0.72 -39.05
CA GLY A 485 1.75 1.94 -39.62
C GLY A 485 1.94 2.01 -41.14
N ALA A 486 1.64 3.15 -41.76
CA ALA A 486 1.77 3.32 -43.20
C ALA A 486 3.24 3.10 -43.67
N THR A 487 3.41 2.55 -44.87
CA THR A 487 4.66 1.90 -45.35
C THR A 487 5.92 2.79 -45.40
N GLU A 488 5.78 4.12 -45.45
CA GLU A 488 6.89 5.09 -45.42
C GLU A 488 7.24 5.55 -43.99
N GLY A 489 6.52 5.08 -42.96
CA GLY A 489 6.45 5.68 -41.63
C GLY A 489 6.99 4.83 -40.49
N LYS A 490 7.95 3.92 -40.72
CA LYS A 490 8.69 3.23 -39.66
C LYS A 490 10.06 3.89 -39.47
N GLU A 491 10.13 4.91 -38.64
CA GLU A 491 11.40 5.53 -38.26
C GLU A 491 11.60 5.48 -36.75
N PHE A 492 12.87 5.55 -36.34
CA PHE A 492 13.22 5.62 -34.92
C PHE A 492 12.63 6.87 -34.26
N ALA A 493 12.66 8.00 -34.97
CA ALA A 493 12.03 9.26 -34.62
C ALA A 493 11.92 10.19 -35.85
N PHE A 494 10.97 11.13 -35.85
CA PHE A 494 10.72 12.06 -36.98
C PHE A 494 10.86 13.53 -36.55
N ALA A 495 11.66 14.35 -37.25
CA ALA A 495 11.62 15.80 -37.05
C ALA A 495 11.91 16.64 -38.31
N ASN A 496 11.09 17.67 -38.55
CA ASN A 496 11.14 18.53 -39.73
C ASN A 496 12.21 19.63 -39.66
N LYS A 497 12.56 20.09 -38.46
CA LYS A 497 13.49 21.23 -38.29
C LYS A 497 14.94 20.78 -38.09
N SER A 498 15.16 19.83 -37.20
CA SER A 498 16.49 19.25 -36.93
C SER A 498 16.28 17.96 -36.14
N LEU A 499 16.88 16.88 -36.65
CA LEU A 499 16.90 15.56 -36.02
C LEU A 499 18.36 15.12 -35.84
N SER A 500 18.71 14.66 -34.65
CA SER A 500 19.95 13.95 -34.37
C SER A 500 19.62 12.60 -33.76
N ILE A 501 20.12 11.51 -34.35
CA ILE A 501 20.01 10.16 -33.82
C ILE A 501 21.43 9.64 -33.64
N ASP A 502 21.78 9.25 -32.41
CA ASP A 502 23.12 8.77 -32.07
C ASP A 502 23.04 7.49 -31.23
N ASN A 503 23.79 6.45 -31.60
CA ASN A 503 23.84 5.20 -30.83
C ASN A 503 22.44 4.60 -30.55
N CYS A 504 21.60 4.48 -31.58
CA CYS A 504 20.24 3.96 -31.48
C CYS A 504 20.02 2.73 -32.37
N TRP A 505 19.23 1.76 -31.88
CA TRP A 505 18.97 0.50 -32.60
C TRP A 505 17.50 0.11 -32.63
N ASP A 506 17.01 -0.30 -33.79
CA ASP A 506 15.67 -0.86 -33.97
C ASP A 506 15.77 -2.35 -34.35
N TYR A 507 15.21 -3.21 -33.52
CA TYR A 507 15.20 -4.66 -33.65
C TYR A 507 13.82 -5.21 -34.05
N SER A 508 12.82 -4.38 -34.37
CA SER A 508 11.44 -4.80 -34.66
C SER A 508 11.25 -5.64 -35.94
N SER A 509 12.34 -6.03 -36.60
CA SER A 509 12.37 -6.79 -37.86
C SER A 509 13.22 -8.06 -37.80
N LEU A 510 13.77 -8.37 -36.62
CA LEU A 510 14.29 -9.70 -36.27
C LEU A 510 13.14 -10.54 -35.70
#